data_AF-A0A0N4Y0Y4-F1
#
_entry.id   AF-A0A0N4Y0Y4-F1
#
_cell.length_a   1.000
_cell.length_b   1.000
_cell.length_c   1.000
_cell.angle_alpha   90.00
_cell.angle_beta   90.00
_cell.angle_gamma   90.00
#
_symmetry.space_group_name_H-M   'P 1'
#
loop_
_entity.id
_entity.type
_entity.pdbx_description
1 polymer ?
#
loop_
_entity_poly.entity_id
_entity_poly.type
_entity_poly.pdbx_seq_one_letter_code
_entity_poly.pdbx_strand_id
1 'polypeptide(L)'
;MVQVLYGLHCANDTCAAVLLNDFRMDGKESLMVVADFDYTFTLRLGENGEPGCLTHEVFDLNKESGYVTSFTCPPVHTLNKTMAHLRDLIHGVDRMHSSRTNILVTGDSEVDAHMVDGWQQKRVLRVGLVEDERPMLNSFDIVIKGNSFNRLRDLVKYVASTQQL
;
A
#
# COMPACT_ATOMS: atom_id res chain seq x y z
N MET A 1 22.93 3.31 9.66
CA MET A 1 22.03 2.80 8.61
C MET A 1 21.13 1.76 9.23
N VAL A 2 19.80 1.82 9.02
CA VAL A 2 18.88 0.79 9.53
C VAL A 2 19.16 -0.51 8.78
N GLN A 3 19.39 -1.61 9.50
CA GLN A 3 19.81 -2.89 8.90
C GLN A 3 18.84 -3.38 7.80
N VAL A 4 17.55 -3.06 7.92
CA VAL A 4 16.50 -3.42 6.95
C VAL A 4 16.67 -2.75 5.58
N LEU A 5 17.39 -1.63 5.51
CA LEU A 5 17.68 -0.90 4.26
C LEU A 5 18.92 -1.43 3.53
N TYR A 6 19.72 -2.30 4.16
CA TYR A 6 20.98 -2.76 3.58
C TYR A 6 20.76 -3.48 2.24
N GLY A 7 21.38 -2.96 1.17
CA GLY A 7 21.26 -3.51 -0.18
C GLY A 7 19.99 -3.10 -0.93
N LEU A 8 19.17 -2.19 -0.39
CA LEU A 8 18.07 -1.56 -1.13
C LEU A 8 18.54 -0.29 -1.82
N HIS A 9 17.91 0.05 -2.94
CA HIS A 9 18.12 1.34 -3.57
C HIS A 9 17.23 2.37 -2.89
N CYS A 10 17.78 3.42 -2.29
CA CYS A 10 16.97 4.52 -1.76
C CYS A 10 17.33 5.82 -2.47
N ALA A 11 16.32 6.64 -2.76
CA ALA A 11 16.54 7.99 -3.29
C ALA A 11 17.32 8.86 -2.28
N ASN A 12 17.06 8.65 -0.99
CA ASN A 12 17.83 9.22 0.11
C ASN A 12 17.83 8.29 1.33
N ASP A 13 18.94 7.58 1.54
CA ASP A 13 19.13 6.63 2.64
C ASP A 13 18.82 7.21 4.03
N THR A 14 19.20 8.47 4.26
CA THR A 14 19.04 9.11 5.57
C THR A 14 17.58 9.45 5.83
N CYS A 15 16.89 10.04 4.85
CA CYS A 15 15.47 10.36 4.96
C CYS A 15 14.63 9.09 5.09
N ALA A 16 14.91 8.06 4.28
CA ALA A 16 14.22 6.77 4.37
C ALA A 16 14.41 6.10 5.74
N ALA A 17 15.63 6.15 6.29
CA ALA A 17 15.94 5.62 7.62
C ALA A 17 15.19 6.36 8.73
N VAL A 18 15.13 7.69 8.69
CA VAL A 18 14.38 8.50 9.67
C VAL A 18 12.90 8.18 9.58
N LEU A 19 12.32 8.17 8.38
CA LEU A 19 10.89 7.93 8.18
C LEU A 19 10.46 6.53 8.64
N LEU A 20 11.27 5.50 8.35
CA LEU A 20 11.03 4.14 8.84
C LEU A 20 11.08 4.04 10.38
N ASN A 21 12.01 4.74 11.02
CA ASN A 21 12.08 4.78 12.48
C ASN A 21 10.86 5.50 13.05
N ASP A 22 10.49 6.66 12.50
CA ASP A 22 9.31 7.41 12.93
C ASP A 22 8.04 6.56 12.83
N PHE A 23 7.85 5.86 11.70
CA PHE A 23 6.69 4.98 11.51
C PHE A 23 6.67 3.85 12.54
N ARG A 24 7.85 3.32 12.86
CA ARG A 24 8.00 2.28 13.89
C ARG A 24 7.68 2.81 15.28
N MET A 25 8.14 4.02 15.61
CA MET A 25 7.91 4.65 16.92
C MET A 25 6.44 5.04 17.14
N ASP A 26 5.76 5.51 16.10
CA ASP A 26 4.32 5.78 16.16
C ASP A 26 3.47 4.50 16.28
N GLY A 27 4.06 3.35 15.94
CA GLY A 27 3.47 2.04 16.08
C GLY A 27 2.49 1.65 14.98
N LYS A 28 2.21 0.35 14.89
CA LYS A 28 1.37 -0.26 13.83
C LYS A 28 -0.04 0.32 13.73
N GLU A 29 -0.57 0.91 14.80
CA GLU A 29 -1.91 1.51 14.80
C GLU A 29 -1.96 2.87 14.09
N SER A 30 -0.80 3.49 13.84
CA SER A 30 -0.67 4.70 13.01
C SER A 30 -0.45 4.36 11.52
N LEU A 31 -0.11 3.11 11.21
CA LEU A 31 0.33 2.69 9.88
C LEU A 31 -0.86 2.28 9.00
N MET A 32 -0.85 2.75 7.76
CA MET A 32 -1.65 2.27 6.64
C MET A 32 -0.72 1.79 5.53
N VAL A 33 -1.11 0.71 4.85
CA VAL A 33 -0.42 0.24 3.64
C VAL A 33 -1.37 0.38 2.44
N VAL A 34 -0.88 1.02 1.37
CA VAL A 34 -1.58 1.19 0.09
C VAL A 34 -0.76 0.50 -0.99
N ALA A 35 -1.34 -0.48 -1.68
CA ALA A 35 -0.59 -1.32 -2.62
C ALA A 35 -1.27 -1.41 -3.98
N ASP A 36 -0.45 -1.36 -5.05
CA ASP A 36 -0.91 -1.60 -6.41
C ASP A 36 -0.86 -3.09 -6.77
N PHE A 37 -1.94 -3.77 -6.44
CA PHE A 37 -2.47 -4.85 -7.27
C PHE A 37 -3.88 -4.41 -7.59
N ASP A 38 -4.46 -4.76 -8.73
CA ASP A 38 -5.79 -4.26 -9.15
C ASP A 38 -6.96 -4.95 -8.42
N TYR A 39 -7.24 -4.88 -7.13
CA TYR A 39 -7.02 -3.91 -6.05
C TYR A 39 -6.20 -4.55 -4.88
N THR A 40 -5.63 -3.85 -3.90
CA THR A 40 -5.32 -4.40 -2.56
C THR A 40 -5.16 -3.26 -1.55
N PHE A 41 -6.13 -3.12 -0.64
CA PHE A 41 -5.84 -2.67 0.73
C PHE A 41 -5.82 -3.94 1.60
N THR A 42 -4.63 -4.31 2.05
CA THR A 42 -4.25 -5.57 2.73
C THR A 42 -5.32 -6.23 3.63
N LEU A 43 -5.55 -7.55 3.44
CA LEU A 43 -6.33 -8.55 4.21
C LEU A 43 -7.31 -8.05 5.32
N ARG A 44 -8.63 -8.18 5.06
CA ARG A 44 -9.68 -8.28 6.09
C ARG A 44 -9.81 -9.74 6.54
N LEU A 45 -9.93 -9.97 7.85
CA LEU A 45 -10.44 -11.22 8.41
C LEU A 45 -11.91 -11.00 8.86
N GLY A 46 -12.77 -12.00 8.64
CA GLY A 46 -14.11 -12.06 9.23
C GLY A 46 -14.04 -12.27 10.74
N GLU A 47 -15.19 -12.19 11.42
CA GLU A 47 -15.27 -12.28 12.88
C GLU A 47 -14.75 -13.62 13.44
N ASN A 48 -14.60 -14.66 12.61
CA ASN A 48 -14.04 -15.97 13.01
C ASN A 48 -12.64 -16.27 12.41
N GLY A 49 -11.98 -15.28 11.79
CA GLY A 49 -10.64 -15.46 11.20
C GLY A 49 -10.63 -15.95 9.75
N GLU A 50 -11.77 -15.97 9.07
CA GLU A 50 -11.83 -16.27 7.64
C GLU A 50 -11.35 -15.10 6.76
N PRO A 51 -10.68 -15.34 5.62
CA PRO A 51 -10.32 -14.27 4.68
C PRO A 51 -11.58 -13.56 4.12
N GLY A 52 -11.62 -12.22 4.19
CA GLY A 52 -12.62 -11.41 3.48
C GLY A 52 -12.29 -11.29 1.99
N CYS A 53 -13.31 -11.17 1.13
CA CYS A 53 -13.12 -11.04 -0.32
C CYS A 53 -12.16 -9.91 -0.68
N LEU A 54 -11.21 -10.23 -1.56
CA LEU A 54 -10.31 -9.28 -2.18
C LEU A 54 -10.87 -8.97 -3.56
N THR A 55 -10.88 -7.71 -3.94
CA THR A 55 -10.11 -7.38 -5.13
C THR A 55 -10.84 -7.30 -6.45
N HIS A 56 -11.51 -8.40 -6.68
CA HIS A 56 -12.17 -8.83 -7.87
C HIS A 56 -13.43 -9.52 -7.36
N GLU A 57 -14.23 -8.79 -6.57
CA GLU A 57 -15.67 -9.06 -6.50
C GLU A 57 -16.31 -8.76 -7.87
N VAL A 58 -15.84 -9.46 -8.90
CA VAL A 58 -16.44 -9.68 -10.22
C VAL A 58 -17.75 -10.47 -10.08
N PHE A 59 -18.15 -10.83 -8.86
CA PHE A 59 -19.27 -11.72 -8.58
C PHE A 59 -20.09 -11.17 -7.42
N ASP A 60 -21.15 -10.43 -7.76
CA ASP A 60 -22.26 -10.20 -6.85
C ASP A 60 -22.94 -11.55 -6.55
N LEU A 61 -22.90 -11.96 -5.27
CA LEU A 61 -23.47 -13.21 -4.78
C LEU A 61 -25.01 -13.17 -4.68
N ASN A 62 -25.67 -12.05 -5.03
CA ASN A 62 -27.13 -11.96 -5.07
C ASN A 62 -27.76 -12.47 -6.37
N LYS A 63 -27.03 -13.21 -7.23
CA LYS A 63 -27.63 -13.86 -8.40
C LYS A 63 -27.82 -15.35 -8.20
N GLU A 64 -29.09 -15.74 -8.10
CA GLU A 64 -29.56 -17.14 -8.03
C GLU A 64 -29.21 -18.02 -9.25
N SER A 65 -28.43 -17.54 -10.23
CA SER A 65 -27.76 -18.38 -11.23
C SER A 65 -26.63 -17.62 -11.94
N GLY A 66 -25.46 -18.25 -12.00
CA GLY A 66 -24.17 -17.60 -12.22
C GLY A 66 -23.76 -17.36 -13.67
N TYR A 67 -23.87 -16.10 -14.10
CA TYR A 67 -23.11 -15.55 -15.23
C TYR A 67 -22.57 -14.16 -14.84
N VAL A 68 -21.35 -13.84 -15.28
CA VAL A 68 -20.80 -12.48 -15.18
C VAL A 68 -21.64 -11.56 -16.06
N THR A 69 -22.22 -10.52 -15.47
CA THR A 69 -23.08 -9.58 -16.23
C THR A 69 -22.53 -8.18 -16.35
N SER A 70 -21.58 -7.78 -15.50
CA SER A 70 -21.09 -6.40 -15.45
C SER A 70 -19.88 -6.26 -14.53
N PHE A 71 -19.15 -5.16 -14.67
CA PHE A 71 -18.10 -4.72 -13.74
C PHE A 71 -18.66 -3.73 -12.72
N THR A 72 -18.03 -3.66 -11.55
CA THR A 72 -18.30 -2.62 -10.56
C THR A 72 -17.94 -1.25 -11.12
N CYS A 73 -18.86 -0.29 -10.95
CA CYS A 73 -18.69 1.09 -11.44
C CYS A 73 -18.56 2.08 -10.28
N PRO A 74 -17.75 3.14 -10.43
CA PRO A 74 -16.87 3.39 -11.57
C PRO A 74 -15.65 2.43 -11.60
N PRO A 75 -15.13 2.05 -12.79
CA PRO A 75 -14.02 1.13 -12.90
C PRO A 75 -12.73 1.76 -12.39
N VAL A 76 -11.88 0.98 -11.73
CA VAL A 76 -10.51 1.36 -11.36
C VAL A 76 -9.54 0.86 -12.44
N HIS A 77 -8.64 1.72 -12.89
CA HIS A 77 -7.60 1.42 -13.87
C HIS A 77 -6.35 2.24 -13.61
N THR A 78 -5.23 1.89 -14.24
CA THR A 78 -3.88 2.47 -14.05
C THR A 78 -3.81 4.01 -14.02
N LEU A 79 -4.75 4.71 -14.65
CA LEU A 79 -4.73 6.19 -14.73
C LEU A 79 -5.68 6.88 -13.75
N ASN A 80 -6.49 6.13 -12.99
CA ASN A 80 -7.42 6.71 -12.02
C ASN A 80 -7.19 6.22 -10.58
N LYS A 81 -6.07 5.52 -10.33
CA LYS A 81 -5.58 5.14 -8.99
C LYS A 81 -5.16 6.39 -8.21
N THR A 82 -6.14 7.13 -7.68
CA THR A 82 -5.93 8.41 -7.00
C THR A 82 -6.86 8.55 -5.81
N MET A 83 -6.53 9.42 -4.85
CA MET A 83 -7.42 9.75 -3.74
C MET A 83 -8.73 10.38 -4.19
N ALA A 84 -8.75 11.13 -5.29
CA ALA A 84 -9.99 11.70 -5.82
C ALA A 84 -10.97 10.59 -6.19
N HIS A 85 -10.50 9.60 -6.96
CA HIS A 85 -11.30 8.45 -7.34
C HIS A 85 -11.71 7.58 -6.14
N LEU A 86 -10.81 7.39 -5.17
CA LEU A 86 -11.12 6.64 -3.95
C LEU A 86 -12.21 7.31 -3.11
N ARG A 87 -12.24 8.65 -3.05
CA ARG A 87 -13.29 9.41 -2.33
C ARG A 87 -14.66 9.29 -3.00
N ASP A 88 -14.69 9.14 -4.32
CA ASP A 88 -15.91 8.89 -5.08
C ASP A 88 -16.44 7.47 -4.81
N LEU A 89 -15.54 6.49 -4.66
CA LEU A 89 -15.88 5.09 -4.36
C LEU A 89 -16.26 4.87 -2.90
N ILE A 90 -15.57 5.52 -1.96
CA ILE A 90 -15.72 5.32 -0.52
C ILE A 90 -15.97 6.66 0.16
N HIS A 91 -17.25 6.96 0.37
CA HIS A 91 -17.65 8.16 1.09
C HIS A 91 -17.11 8.18 2.52
N GLY A 92 -16.37 9.24 2.87
CA GLY A 92 -15.82 9.43 4.22
C GLY A 92 -14.49 8.70 4.48
N VAL A 93 -13.79 8.22 3.45
CA VAL A 93 -12.49 7.53 3.56
C VAL A 93 -11.45 8.31 4.39
N ASP A 94 -11.40 9.64 4.24
CA ASP A 94 -10.49 10.49 5.02
C ASP A 94 -10.75 10.40 6.53
N ARG A 95 -12.03 10.32 6.93
CA ARG A 95 -12.44 10.20 8.33
C ARG A 95 -12.16 8.80 8.86
N MET A 96 -12.50 7.78 8.07
CA MET A 96 -12.31 6.35 8.40
C MET A 96 -10.85 6.05 8.77
N HIS A 97 -9.91 6.70 8.09
CA HIS A 97 -8.49 6.51 8.30
C HIS A 97 -7.77 7.74 8.87
N SER A 98 -8.51 8.62 9.54
CA SER A 98 -7.94 9.84 10.14
C SER A 98 -6.83 9.55 11.15
N SER A 99 -6.97 8.49 11.95
CA SER A 99 -5.97 8.07 12.95
C SER A 99 -4.69 7.47 12.36
N ARG A 100 -4.71 6.99 11.12
CA ARG A 100 -3.56 6.39 10.44
C ARG A 100 -2.67 7.47 9.84
N THR A 101 -1.75 8.06 10.60
CA THR A 101 -0.92 9.20 10.16
C THR A 101 0.21 8.83 9.20
N ASN A 102 0.60 7.56 9.18
CA ASN A 102 1.75 7.06 8.42
C ASN A 102 1.28 6.12 7.32
N ILE A 103 1.68 6.40 6.08
CA ILE A 103 1.29 5.64 4.90
C ILE A 103 2.52 5.04 4.25
N LEU A 104 2.52 3.71 4.07
CA LEU A 104 3.44 3.01 3.21
C LEU A 104 2.73 2.71 1.89
N VAL A 105 3.18 3.36 0.82
CA VAL A 105 2.69 3.13 -0.55
C VAL A 105 3.63 2.14 -1.22
N THR A 106 3.10 1.15 -1.94
CA THR A 106 3.91 0.22 -2.73
C THR A 106 3.27 -0.08 -4.08
N GLY A 107 4.10 -0.25 -5.10
CA GLY A 107 3.67 -0.54 -6.47
C GLY A 107 4.86 -0.83 -7.38
N ASP A 108 4.60 -1.28 -8.59
CA ASP A 108 5.61 -1.66 -9.58
C ASP A 108 5.74 -0.68 -10.75
N SER A 109 4.86 0.33 -10.79
CA SER A 109 4.85 1.35 -11.82
C SER A 109 4.98 2.77 -11.24
N GLU A 110 5.46 3.72 -12.06
CA GLU A 110 5.62 5.12 -11.63
C GLU A 110 4.30 5.76 -11.20
N VAL A 111 3.18 5.33 -11.77
CA VAL A 111 1.87 5.90 -11.42
C VAL A 111 1.43 5.53 -10.00
N ASP A 112 1.92 4.42 -9.45
CA ASP A 112 1.51 3.93 -8.13
C ASP A 112 2.06 4.79 -7.00
N ALA A 113 3.17 5.50 -7.25
CA ALA A 113 3.71 6.49 -6.33
C ALA A 113 2.71 7.60 -5.98
N HIS A 114 1.71 7.82 -6.84
CA HIS A 114 0.75 8.92 -6.76
C HIS A 114 -0.63 8.49 -6.20
N MET A 115 -0.80 7.23 -5.79
CA MET A 115 -2.10 6.71 -5.31
C MET A 115 -2.71 7.53 -4.16
N VAL A 116 -1.85 8.07 -3.30
CA VAL A 116 -2.27 8.79 -2.08
C VAL A 116 -2.10 10.31 -2.22
N ASP A 117 -1.78 10.80 -3.41
CA ASP A 117 -1.62 12.24 -3.63
C ASP A 117 -2.93 12.98 -3.32
N GLY A 118 -2.81 14.07 -2.57
CA GLY A 118 -3.96 14.81 -2.05
C GLY A 118 -4.55 14.27 -0.75
N TRP A 119 -3.95 13.25 -0.11
CA TRP A 119 -4.26 12.89 1.27
C TRP A 119 -3.56 13.84 2.25
N GLN A 120 -4.33 14.70 2.91
CA GLN A 120 -3.79 15.71 3.82
C GLN A 120 -3.38 15.12 5.16
N GLN A 121 -2.36 15.73 5.79
CA GLN A 121 -1.90 15.40 7.15
C GLN A 121 -1.35 13.98 7.32
N LYS A 122 -0.82 13.39 6.25
CA LYS A 122 -0.21 12.06 6.24
C LYS A 122 1.27 12.16 5.90
N ARG A 123 2.09 11.32 6.54
CA ARG A 123 3.48 11.08 6.12
C ARG A 123 3.48 9.86 5.19
N VAL A 124 4.18 9.96 4.07
CA VAL A 124 4.14 8.93 3.02
C VAL A 124 5.55 8.41 2.78
N LEU A 125 5.72 7.09 2.86
CA LEU A 125 6.90 6.36 2.42
C LEU A 125 6.53 5.52 1.19
N ARG A 126 7.20 5.75 0.07
CA ARG A 126 6.96 5.06 -1.20
C ARG A 126 8.00 3.96 -1.42
N VAL A 127 7.53 2.72 -1.58
CA VAL A 127 8.37 1.53 -1.81
C VAL A 127 8.03 0.89 -3.16
N GLY A 128 8.91 1.10 -4.14
CA GLY A 128 8.78 0.56 -5.49
C GLY A 128 9.29 -0.88 -5.58
N LEU A 129 8.62 -1.71 -6.37
CA LEU A 129 8.99 -3.10 -6.64
C LEU A 129 9.36 -3.23 -8.10
N VAL A 130 10.60 -3.65 -8.39
CA VAL A 130 11.13 -3.64 -9.75
C VAL A 130 11.82 -4.95 -10.07
N GLU A 131 11.43 -5.60 -11.16
CA GLU A 131 12.18 -6.74 -11.72
C GLU A 131 13.58 -6.28 -12.16
N ASP A 132 14.61 -7.13 -12.04
CA ASP A 132 16.01 -6.71 -12.25
C ASP A 132 16.28 -6.06 -13.62
N GLU A 133 15.58 -6.53 -14.65
CA GLU A 133 15.68 -6.08 -16.05
C GLU A 133 14.93 -4.77 -16.32
N ARG A 134 14.08 -4.31 -15.40
CA ARG A 134 13.29 -3.09 -15.57
C ARG A 134 14.02 -1.83 -15.09
N PRO A 135 13.67 -0.66 -15.67
CA PRO A 135 14.18 0.62 -15.21
C PRO A 135 13.87 0.88 -13.73
N MET A 136 14.74 1.64 -13.07
CA MET A 136 14.48 2.11 -11.70
C MET A 136 13.27 3.04 -11.68
N LEU A 137 12.47 2.95 -10.62
CA LEU A 137 11.35 3.85 -10.38
C LEU A 137 11.85 5.08 -9.62
N ASN A 138 11.71 6.25 -10.23
CA ASN A 138 12.27 7.50 -9.71
C ASN A 138 11.31 8.21 -8.73
N SER A 139 10.02 7.89 -8.78
CA SER A 139 9.00 8.50 -7.92
C SER A 139 8.91 7.84 -6.53
N PHE A 140 9.76 6.86 -6.24
CA PHE A 140 9.75 6.09 -4.99
C PHE A 140 10.96 6.42 -4.11
N ASP A 141 10.74 6.41 -2.79
CA ASP A 141 11.78 6.68 -1.80
C ASP A 141 12.75 5.51 -1.63
N ILE A 142 12.20 4.29 -1.74
CA ILE A 142 12.92 3.02 -1.67
C ILE A 142 12.49 2.18 -2.87
N VAL A 143 13.45 1.55 -3.55
CA VAL A 143 13.18 0.57 -4.59
C VAL A 143 13.82 -0.76 -4.24
N ILE A 144 13.00 -1.80 -4.29
CA ILE A 144 13.36 -3.19 -4.07
C ILE A 144 13.48 -3.84 -5.44
N LYS A 145 14.68 -4.29 -5.77
CA LYS A 145 14.93 -5.07 -6.98
C LYS A 145 14.73 -6.57 -6.75
N GLY A 146 14.30 -7.24 -7.81
CA GLY A 146 14.20 -8.69 -7.89
C GLY A 146 12.76 -9.19 -7.77
N ASN A 147 12.62 -10.51 -7.84
CA ASN A 147 11.33 -11.21 -7.85
C ASN A 147 10.83 -11.63 -6.45
N SER A 148 11.54 -11.24 -5.39
CA SER A 148 11.27 -11.71 -4.03
C SER A 148 10.69 -10.62 -3.13
N PHE A 149 9.49 -10.85 -2.62
CA PHE A 149 8.79 -9.98 -1.66
C PHE A 149 9.38 -10.02 -0.24
N ASN A 150 10.42 -10.81 0.01
CA ASN A 150 11.02 -10.95 1.34
C ASN A 150 11.47 -9.60 1.91
N ARG A 151 12.08 -8.74 1.08
CA ARG A 151 12.56 -7.42 1.52
C ARG A 151 11.43 -6.47 1.91
N LEU A 152 10.32 -6.48 1.16
CA LEU A 152 9.13 -5.70 1.51
C LEU A 152 8.54 -6.20 2.83
N ARG A 153 8.43 -7.52 2.99
CA ARG A 153 7.96 -8.12 4.25
C ARG A 153 8.85 -7.72 5.43
N ASP A 154 10.17 -7.71 5.25
CA ASP A 154 11.10 -7.35 6.32
C ASP A 154 10.99 -5.86 6.70
N LEU A 155 10.74 -4.98 5.72
CA LEU A 155 10.40 -3.57 5.96
C LEU A 155 9.11 -3.43 6.77
N VAL A 156 8.03 -4.09 6.34
CA VAL A 156 6.73 -4.03 7.04
C VAL A 156 6.87 -4.61 8.46
N LYS A 157 7.58 -5.72 8.63
CA LYS A 157 7.86 -6.29 9.95
C LYS A 157 8.66 -5.36 10.83
N TYR A 158 9.66 -4.68 10.26
CA TYR A 158 10.45 -3.70 11.00
C TYR A 158 9.57 -2.56 11.52
N VAL A 159 8.73 -1.98 10.66
CA VAL A 159 7.80 -0.91 11.03
C VAL A 159 6.75 -1.39 12.04
N ALA A 160 6.22 -2.60 11.86
CA ALA A 160 5.20 -3.18 12.74
C ALA A 160 5.77 -3.71 14.07
N SER A 161 7.10 -3.81 14.22
CA SER A 161 7.72 -4.34 15.43
C SER A 161 7.65 -3.33 16.56
N THR A 162 6.95 -3.70 17.64
CA THR A 162 6.91 -2.92 18.88
C THR A 162 8.30 -2.90 19.51
N GLN A 163 8.75 -1.75 20.02
CA GLN A 163 9.75 -1.78 21.08
C GLN A 163 9.05 -2.34 22.33
N GLN A 164 9.53 -3.48 22.85
CA GLN A 164 9.33 -3.78 24.26
C GLN A 164 10.03 -2.66 25.03
N LEU A 165 9.24 -1.85 25.75
CA LEU A 165 9.75 -0.98 26.81
C LEU A 165 10.40 -1.84 27.90
#